data_AF-A0A925PEY0-F1
#
_entry.id   AF-A0A925PEY0-F1
#
_cell.length_a   1.000
_cell.length_b   1.000
_cell.length_c   1.000
_cell.angle_alpha   90.00
_cell.angle_beta   90.00
_cell.angle_gamma   90.00
#
_symmetry.space_group_name_H-M   'P 1'
#
loop_
_entity.id
_entity.type
_entity.pdbx_description
1 polymer ?
#
loop_
_entity_poly.entity_id
_entity_poly.type
_entity_poly.pdbx_seq_one_letter_code
_entity_poly.pdbx_strand_id
1 'polypeptide(L)' 'MGFKIKEGLTWVGKIDWELRKFHGEEYSTHRGSSYNAYLIQDEKTILMDTVWMPFSHEFVENLQK' A
#
# COMPACT_ATOMS: atom_id res chain seq x y z
N MET A 1 -3.39 7.61 -5.46
CA MET A 1 -4.68 7.39 -6.18
C MET A 1 -5.19 6.02 -5.76
N GLY A 2 -6.31 5.94 -5.03
CA GLY A 2 -6.82 4.68 -4.49
C GLY A 2 -7.65 3.89 -5.50
N PHE A 3 -7.77 2.58 -5.29
CA PHE A 3 -8.62 1.70 -6.07
C PHE A 3 -9.83 1.26 -5.22
N LYS A 4 -11.04 1.61 -5.63
CA LYS A 4 -12.26 1.19 -4.93
C LYS A 4 -12.46 -0.32 -5.13
N ILE A 5 -12.41 -1.09 -4.05
CA ILE A 5 -12.65 -2.54 -4.08
C ILE A 5 -14.14 -2.82 -4.02
N LYS A 6 -14.83 -2.19 -3.05
CA LYS A 6 -16.29 -2.24 -2.87
C LYS A 6 -16.74 -0.98 -2.12
N GLU A 7 -18.04 -0.86 -1.87
CA GLU A 7 -18.57 0.25 -1.07
C GLU A 7 -17.92 0.31 0.31
N GLY A 8 -17.52 1.51 0.75
CA GLY A 8 -16.82 1.73 2.00
C GLY A 8 -15.41 1.12 2.13
N LEU A 9 -14.84 0.53 1.08
CA LEU A 9 -13.49 -0.08 1.11
C LEU A 9 -12.66 0.30 -0.12
N THR A 10 -11.58 1.04 0.14
CA THR A 10 -10.63 1.49 -0.88
C THR A 10 -9.24 0.95 -0.58
N TRP A 11 -8.59 0.34 -1.58
CA TRP A 11 -7.17 0.06 -1.52
C TRP A 11 -6.39 1.36 -1.71
N VAL A 12 -5.46 1.62 -0.79
CA VAL A 12 -4.64 2.83 -0.75
C VAL A 12 -3.14 2.50 -0.67
N GLY A 13 -2.77 1.25 -0.94
CA GLY A 13 -1.41 0.75 -0.86
C GLY A 13 -0.48 1.22 -1.99
N LYS A 14 0.63 0.50 -2.15
CA LYS A 14 1.65 0.75 -3.18
C LYS A 14 2.02 -0.53 -3.91
N ILE A 15 2.09 -0.44 -5.24
CA ILE A 15 2.73 -1.47 -6.06
C ILE A 15 4.19 -1.07 -6.24
N ASP A 16 5.11 -2.00 -5.93
CA ASP A 16 6.54 -1.84 -6.11
C ASP A 16 7.03 -2.83 -7.18
N TRP A 17 7.05 -2.34 -8.42
CA TRP A 17 7.54 -3.10 -9.57
C TRP A 17 9.07 -3.27 -9.57
N GLU A 18 9.80 -2.46 -8.80
CA GLU A 18 11.26 -2.43 -8.80
C GLU A 18 11.86 -3.31 -7.71
N LEU A 19 11.07 -3.79 -6.75
CA LEU A 19 11.55 -4.74 -5.75
C LEU A 19 12.14 -5.99 -6.42
N ARG A 20 13.41 -6.27 -6.12
CA ARG A 20 14.11 -7.49 -6.55
C ARG A 20 14.51 -8.40 -5.40
N LYS A 21 14.65 -7.83 -4.21
CA LYS A 21 15.22 -8.50 -3.04
C LYS A 21 14.46 -8.09 -1.79
N PHE A 22 14.23 -9.04 -0.90
CA PHE A 22 13.53 -8.85 0.35
C PHE A 22 14.27 -9.61 1.47
N HIS A 23 14.34 -9.01 2.66
CA HIS A 23 15.15 -9.52 3.77
C HIS A 23 16.64 -9.75 3.46
N GLY A 24 17.24 -8.93 2.60
CA GLY A 24 18.63 -9.13 2.15
C GLY A 24 18.68 -9.91 0.84
N GLU A 25 19.52 -10.93 0.76
CA GLU A 25 19.66 -11.84 -0.39
C GLU A 25 18.83 -13.12 -0.23
N GLU A 26 18.15 -13.27 0.91
CA GLU A 26 17.44 -14.47 1.36
C GLU A 26 16.17 -14.72 0.57
N TYR A 27 15.56 -13.67 0.01
CA TYR A 27 14.35 -13.78 -0.78
C TYR A 27 14.39 -12.86 -2.00
N SER A 28 14.24 -13.46 -3.19
CA SER A 28 14.21 -12.73 -4.46
C SER A 28 12.79 -12.58 -4.98
N THR A 29 12.44 -11.38 -5.47
CA THR A 29 11.19 -11.11 -6.17
C THR A 29 11.45 -10.86 -7.65
N HIS A 30 10.97 -11.75 -8.51
CA HIS A 30 11.19 -11.65 -9.96
C HIS A 30 10.12 -10.83 -10.70
N ARG A 31 9.06 -10.42 -10.00
CA ARG A 31 7.90 -9.72 -10.57
C ARG A 31 7.45 -8.53 -9.71
N GLY A 32 8.39 -7.95 -8.96
CA GLY A 32 8.06 -6.93 -7.95
C GLY A 32 7.23 -7.51 -6.80
N SER A 33 6.60 -6.61 -6.05
CA SER A 33 5.64 -6.93 -4.98
C SER A 33 4.66 -5.76 -4.77
N SER A 34 3.79 -5.87 -3.78
CA SER A 34 2.89 -4.80 -3.35
C SER A 34 2.80 -4.74 -1.84
N TYR A 35 2.69 -3.52 -1.30
CA TYR A 35 2.38 -3.24 0.10
C TYR A 35 0.91 -2.80 0.17
N ASN A 36 0.05 -3.69 0.67
CA ASN A 36 -1.38 -3.44 0.69
C ASN A 36 -1.78 -2.69 1.96
N ALA A 37 -2.46 -1.57 1.79
CA ALA A 37 -3.09 -0.81 2.86
C ALA A 37 -4.52 -0.46 2.42
N TYR A 38 -5.43 -0.32 3.37
CA TYR A 38 -6.86 -0.16 3.10
C TYR A 38 -7.46 0.97 3.92
N LEU A 39 -8.25 1.80 3.25
CA LEU A 39 -9.09 2.81 3.89
C LEU A 39 -10.52 2.29 3.91
N ILE A 40 -11.04 2.07 5.12
CA ILE A 40 -12.41 1.61 5.38
C ILE A 40 -13.20 2.80 5.93
N GLN A 41 -14.33 3.10 5.29
CA GLN A 41 -15.16 4.24 5.64
C GLN A 41 -16.61 3.78 5.82
N ASP A 42 -17.05 3.83 7.07
CA ASP A 42 -18.42 3.56 7.52
C ASP A 42 -18.76 4.58 8.63
N GLU A 43 -19.53 4.21 9.65
CA GLU A 43 -19.72 5.03 10.88
C GLU A 43 -18.40 5.52 11.50
N LYS A 44 -17.31 4.76 11.29
CA LYS A 44 -15.94 5.13 11.64
C LYS A 44 -15.05 5.03 10.40
N THR A 45 -13.99 5.84 10.40
CA THR A 45 -12.91 5.74 9.41
C THR A 45 -11.75 4.96 10.01
N ILE A 46 -11.30 3.91 9.31
CA ILE A 46 -10.19 3.05 9.72
C ILE A 46 -9.17 3.01 8.59
N LEU A 47 -7.91 3.26 8.94
CA LEU A 47 -6.77 2.93 8.08
C LEU A 47 -6.17 1.61 8.58
N MET A 48 -6.16 0.60 7.71
CA MET A 48 -5.57 -0.69 7.99
C MET A 48 -4.20 -0.79 7.29
N ASP A 49 -3.17 -1.02 8.08
CA ASP A 49 -1.76 -1.08 7.71
C ASP A 49 -1.23 0.20 7.02
N THR A 50 0.03 0.13 6.60
CA THR A 50 0.75 1.17 5.87
C THR A 50 1.66 0.51 4.83
N VAL A 51 2.53 1.30 4.19
CA VAL A 51 3.48 0.81 3.18
C VAL A 51 4.91 0.83 3.71
N TRP A 52 5.83 0.20 2.97
CA TRP A 52 7.26 0.23 3.29
C TRP A 52 7.81 1.66 3.34
N MET A 53 8.75 1.88 4.27
CA MET A 53 9.27 3.21 4.65
C MET A 53 9.69 4.12 3.47
N PRO A 54 10.37 3.63 2.41
CA PRO A 54 10.74 4.47 1.28
C PRO A 54 9.55 5.09 0.53
N PHE A 55 8.36 4.51 0.66
CA PHE A 55 7.13 5.01 0.06
C PHE A 55 6.25 5.82 1.04
N SER A 56 6.72 6.06 2.26
CA SER A 56 5.93 6.71 3.32
C SER A 56 5.42 8.11 2.94
N HIS A 57 6.27 8.95 2.34
CA HIS A 57 5.88 10.28 1.89
C HIS A 57 4.81 10.23 0.79
N GLU A 58 5.04 9.43 -0.26
CA GLU A 58 4.06 9.23 -1.34
C GLU A 58 2.72 8.71 -0.80
N PHE A 59 2.77 7.80 0.17
CA PHE A 59 1.59 7.23 0.80
C PHE A 59 0.76 8.28 1.55
N VAL A 60 1.40 9.11 2.38
CA VAL A 60 0.71 10.19 3.09
C VAL A 60 0.14 11.22 2.12
N GLU A 61 0.91 11.65 1.11
CA GLU A 61 0.43 12.58 0.08
C GLU A 61 -0.77 12.01 -0.69
N ASN A 62 -0.80 10.70 -0.93
CA ASN A 62 -1.92 10.05 -1.60
C ASN A 62 -3.17 9.93 -0.71
N LEU A 63 -3.02 9.85 0.62
CA LEU A 63 -4.14 9.84 1.57
C LEU A 63 -4.74 11.22 1.82
N GLN A 64 -4.01 12.29 1.53
CA GLN A 64 -4.47 13.68 1.68
C GLN A 64 -5.34 14.18 0.51
N LYS A 65 -5.41 13.39 -0.57
CA LYS A 65 -6.20 13.70 -1.78
C LYS A 65 -7.60 13.13 -1.67
#